data_AF-A0A0X8HW35-F1
#
_entry.id   AF-A0A0X8HW35-F1
#
_cell.length_a   1.000
_cell.length_b   1.000
_cell.length_c   1.000
_cell.angle_alpha   90.00
_cell.angle_beta   90.00
_cell.angle_gamma   90.00
#
_symmetry.space_group_name_H-M   'P 1'
#
loop_
_entity.id
_entity.type
_entity.pdbx_description
1 polymer ?
#
loop_
_entity_poly.entity_id
_entity_poly.type
_entity_poly.pdbx_seq_one_letter_code
_entity_poly.pdbx_strand_id
1 'polypeptide(L)'
;MTVQHKTMPQVTILTMAEDIYYNLVTSIVQDIVSRATSQNQFLNARYPNNPTLNYDPNGKLDIYGRQKQQESSIYFRCNNCDRDISANRFAAHLERCMSRGGRRG
;
A
#
# COMPACT_ATOMS: atom_id res chain seq x y z
N MET A 1 -34.85 2.53 -51.24
CA MET A 1 -33.85 2.41 -50.15
C MET A 1 -34.08 1.06 -49.48
N THR A 2 -33.22 0.08 -49.74
CA THR A 2 -33.37 -1.30 -49.26
C THR A 2 -32.97 -1.37 -47.79
N VAL A 3 -33.93 -1.70 -46.93
CA VAL A 3 -33.68 -1.93 -45.50
C VAL A 3 -32.97 -3.28 -45.37
N GLN A 4 -31.70 -3.25 -44.96
CA GLN A 4 -30.93 -4.44 -44.64
C GLN A 4 -31.58 -5.12 -43.43
N HIS A 5 -32.32 -6.20 -43.66
CA HIS A 5 -32.76 -7.09 -42.59
C HIS A 5 -31.52 -7.76 -42.00
N LYS A 6 -31.04 -7.25 -40.86
CA LYS A 6 -30.01 -7.93 -40.06
C LYS A 6 -30.63 -9.26 -39.61
N THR A 7 -30.19 -10.36 -40.20
CA THR A 7 -30.53 -11.70 -39.75
C THR A 7 -30.15 -11.81 -38.28
N MET A 8 -31.14 -11.98 -37.40
CA MET A 8 -30.88 -12.22 -36.00
C MET A 8 -30.11 -13.54 -35.90
N PRO A 9 -28.92 -13.56 -35.26
CA PRO A 9 -28.17 -14.78 -35.11
C PRO A 9 -29.02 -15.81 -34.37
N GLN A 10 -29.00 -17.07 -34.83
CA GLN A 10 -29.77 -18.11 -34.19
C GLN A 10 -29.32 -18.28 -32.74
N VAL A 11 -30.28 -18.18 -31.83
CA VAL A 11 -30.04 -18.38 -30.41
C VAL A 11 -29.84 -19.88 -30.18
N THR A 12 -28.60 -20.24 -29.88
CA THR A 12 -28.20 -21.58 -29.47
C THR A 12 -27.82 -21.59 -27.99
N ILE A 13 -27.72 -22.79 -27.40
CA ILE A 13 -27.22 -22.93 -26.02
C ILE A 13 -25.83 -22.30 -25.88
N LEU A 14 -24.98 -22.43 -26.91
CA LEU A 14 -23.64 -21.85 -26.91
C LEU A 14 -23.68 -20.32 -26.89
N THR A 15 -24.46 -19.70 -27.77
CA THR A 15 -24.56 -18.23 -27.81
C THR A 15 -25.15 -17.67 -26.51
N MET A 16 -26.11 -18.37 -25.90
CA MET A 16 -26.63 -17.99 -24.57
C MET A 16 -25.57 -18.12 -23.47
N ALA A 17 -24.78 -19.20 -23.48
CA ALA A 17 -23.71 -19.40 -22.50
C ALA A 17 -22.61 -18.34 -22.64
N GLU A 18 -22.26 -17.96 -23.88
CA GLU A 18 -21.34 -16.86 -24.17
C GLU A 18 -21.88 -15.54 -23.64
N ASP A 19 -23.15 -15.21 -23.89
CA ASP A 19 -23.78 -13.98 -23.37
C ASP A 19 -23.76 -13.92 -21.84
N ILE A 20 -24.06 -15.05 -21.17
CA ILE A 20 -23.98 -15.14 -19.70
C ILE A 20 -22.54 -14.90 -19.24
N TYR A 21 -21.56 -15.55 -19.87
CA TYR A 21 -20.16 -15.36 -19.57
C TYR A 21 -19.73 -13.89 -19.75
N TYR A 22 -20.09 -13.27 -20.87
CA TYR A 22 -19.79 -11.86 -21.13
C TYR A 22 -20.43 -10.95 -20.09
N ASN A 23 -21.68 -11.17 -19.70
CA ASN A 23 -22.34 -10.38 -18.66
C ASN A 23 -21.63 -10.51 -17.31
N LEU A 24 -21.20 -11.71 -16.93
CA LEU A 24 -20.45 -11.93 -15.69
C LEU A 24 -19.09 -11.23 -15.73
N VAL A 25 -18.30 -11.44 -16.79
CA VAL A 25 -16.96 -10.85 -16.91
C VAL A 25 -17.04 -9.32 -16.99
N THR A 26 -17.96 -8.78 -17.79
CA THR A 26 -18.11 -7.32 -17.93
C THR A 26 -18.56 -6.68 -16.62
N SER A 27 -19.48 -7.30 -15.89
CA SER A 27 -19.89 -6.85 -14.55
C SER A 27 -18.72 -6.82 -13.57
N ILE A 28 -17.89 -7.88 -13.53
CA ILE A 28 -16.70 -7.95 -12.68
C ILE A 28 -15.69 -6.86 -13.06
N VAL A 29 -15.42 -6.70 -14.35
CA VAL A 29 -14.47 -5.67 -14.85
C VAL A 29 -14.98 -4.27 -14.49
N GLN A 30 -16.28 -4.00 -14.67
CA GLN A 30 -16.89 -2.72 -14.34
C GLN A 30 -16.82 -2.43 -12.84
N ASP A 31 -17.07 -3.42 -11.98
CA ASP A 31 -16.95 -3.25 -10.53
C ASP A 31 -15.50 -2.93 -10.10
N ILE A 32 -14.52 -3.68 -10.61
CA ILE A 32 -13.09 -3.45 -10.31
C ILE A 32 -12.66 -2.05 -10.75
N VAL A 33 -12.99 -1.66 -11.99
CA VAL A 33 -12.61 -0.36 -12.55
C VAL A 33 -13.31 0.77 -11.79
N SER A 34 -14.58 0.62 -11.45
CA SER A 34 -15.34 1.62 -10.67
C SER A 34 -14.69 1.87 -9.31
N ARG A 35 -14.32 0.80 -8.58
CA ARG A 35 -13.64 0.91 -7.28
C ARG A 35 -12.26 1.55 -7.42
N ALA A 36 -11.46 1.11 -8.38
CA ALA A 36 -10.10 1.61 -8.57
C ALA A 36 -10.08 3.10 -8.96
N THR A 37 -10.98 3.51 -9.87
CA THR A 37 -11.06 4.92 -10.31
C THR A 37 -11.57 5.82 -9.20
N SER A 38 -12.63 5.41 -8.48
CA SER A 38 -13.17 6.16 -7.34
C SER A 38 -12.12 6.37 -6.23
N GLN A 39 -11.36 5.33 -5.90
CA GLN A 39 -10.29 5.41 -4.90
C GLN A 39 -9.17 6.34 -5.36
N ASN A 40 -8.71 6.23 -6.61
CA ASN A 40 -7.67 7.12 -7.14
C ASN A 40 -8.13 8.58 -7.20
N GLN A 41 -9.36 8.81 -7.65
CA GLN A 41 -9.93 10.15 -7.70
C GLN A 41 -9.98 10.79 -6.31
N PHE A 42 -10.40 10.02 -5.30
CA PHE A 42 -10.41 10.47 -3.92
C PHE A 42 -9.01 10.79 -3.38
N LEU A 43 -8.02 9.93 -3.64
CA LEU A 43 -6.64 10.15 -3.21
C LEU A 43 -6.05 11.40 -3.87
N ASN A 44 -6.28 11.60 -5.17
CA ASN A 44 -5.79 12.76 -5.91
C ASN A 44 -6.45 14.06 -5.43
N ALA A 45 -7.75 14.03 -5.13
CA ALA A 45 -8.46 15.19 -4.59
C ALA A 45 -8.00 15.53 -3.16
N ARG A 46 -7.75 14.52 -2.32
CA ARG A 46 -7.32 14.69 -0.93
C ARG A 46 -5.85 15.10 -0.80
N TYR A 47 -4.99 14.54 -1.64
CA TYR A 47 -3.54 14.73 -1.59
C TYR A 47 -3.00 15.09 -2.98
N PRO A 48 -3.19 16.34 -3.44
CA PRO A 48 -2.85 16.75 -4.81
C PRO A 48 -1.35 16.63 -5.14
N ASN A 49 -0.48 16.64 -4.12
CA ASN A 49 0.97 16.50 -4.28
C ASN A 49 1.50 15.20 -3.64
N ASN A 50 0.71 14.12 -3.62
CA ASN A 50 1.16 12.85 -3.06
C ASN A 50 2.29 12.26 -3.93
N PRO A 51 3.54 12.18 -3.44
CA PRO A 51 4.61 11.58 -4.22
C PRO A 51 4.36 10.08 -4.38
N THR A 52 4.63 9.55 -5.56
CA THR A 52 4.63 8.10 -5.78
C THR A 52 5.72 7.47 -4.91
N LEU A 53 5.39 6.36 -4.25
CA LEU A 53 6.38 5.59 -3.50
C LEU A 53 7.49 5.11 -4.44
N ASN A 54 8.73 5.13 -3.95
CA ASN A 54 9.88 4.63 -4.67
C ASN A 54 9.81 3.09 -4.77
N TYR A 55 10.12 2.55 -5.94
CA TYR A 55 10.33 1.14 -6.17
C TYR A 55 11.77 0.92 -6.64
N ASP A 56 12.59 0.28 -5.81
CA ASP A 56 13.96 -0.10 -6.15
C ASP A 56 14.04 -1.61 -6.42
N PRO A 57 14.30 -2.04 -7.66
CA PRO A 57 14.47 -3.45 -8.02
C PRO A 57 15.58 -4.16 -7.23
N ASN A 58 16.57 -3.41 -6.72
CA ASN A 58 17.69 -3.97 -5.97
C ASN A 58 17.40 -4.11 -4.46
N GLY A 59 16.28 -3.58 -3.97
CA GLY A 59 15.90 -3.62 -2.55
C GLY A 59 16.86 -2.87 -1.60
N LYS A 60 17.60 -1.88 -2.10
CA LYS A 60 18.56 -1.09 -1.31
C LYS A 60 17.95 0.21 -0.78
N LEU A 61 16.95 0.74 -1.48
CA LEU A 61 16.24 1.96 -1.12
C LEU A 61 14.90 1.67 -0.43
N ASP A 62 14.51 2.55 0.49
CA ASP A 62 13.19 2.54 1.10
C ASP A 62 12.11 3.14 0.18
N ILE A 63 10.86 3.19 0.67
CA ILE A 63 9.70 3.73 -0.05
C ILE A 63 9.84 5.22 -0.43
N TYR A 64 10.82 5.93 0.14
CA TYR A 64 11.12 7.33 -0.17
C TYR A 64 12.42 7.48 -0.97
N GLY A 65 13.01 6.38 -1.44
CA GLY A 65 14.25 6.39 -2.23
C GLY A 65 15.51 6.61 -1.39
N ARG A 66 15.47 6.36 -0.07
CA ARG A 66 16.59 6.59 0.85
C ARG A 66 17.29 5.27 1.18
N GLN A 67 18.60 5.33 1.33
CA GLN A 67 19.38 4.18 1.80
C GLN A 67 19.13 3.91 3.28
N LYS A 68 19.33 2.66 3.71
CA LYS A 68 19.27 2.29 5.12
C LYS A 68 20.20 3.19 5.95
N GLN A 69 19.63 3.92 6.88
CA GLN A 69 20.39 4.74 7.82
C GLN A 69 21.19 3.84 8.77
N GLN A 70 22.40 4.27 9.12
CA GLN A 70 23.22 3.54 10.07
C GLN A 70 22.66 3.73 11.48
N GLU A 71 22.03 2.69 12.05
CA GLU A 71 21.34 2.79 13.34
C GLU A 71 22.26 3.22 14.50
N SER A 72 23.57 3.02 14.40
CA SER A 72 24.54 3.47 15.42
C SER A 72 24.79 4.98 15.43
N SER A 73 24.43 5.70 14.37
CA SER A 73 24.52 7.17 14.34
C SER A 73 23.26 7.86 14.86
N ILE A 74 22.18 7.09 15.12
CA ILE A 74 20.94 7.59 15.68
C ILE A 74 21.00 7.46 17.21
N TYR A 75 20.65 8.52 17.93
CA TYR A 75 20.60 8.54 19.39
C TYR A 75 19.20 8.92 19.86
N PHE A 76 18.75 8.25 20.92
CA PHE A 76 17.51 8.57 21.63
C PHE A 76 17.83 9.00 23.05
N ARG A 77 17.12 10.02 23.52
CA ARG A 77 17.21 10.44 24.92
C ARG A 77 16.39 9.52 25.81
N CYS A 78 17.01 8.93 26.83
CA CYS A 78 16.32 8.10 27.80
C CYS A 78 15.56 8.96 28.81
N ASN A 79 14.23 8.87 28.82
CA ASN A 79 13.38 9.61 29.76
C ASN A 79 13.56 9.23 31.24
N ASN A 80 14.24 8.10 31.55
CA ASN A 80 14.47 7.66 32.93
C ASN A 80 15.80 8.18 33.53
N CYS A 81 16.81 8.47 32.70
CA CYS A 81 18.12 8.91 33.19
C CYS A 81 18.73 10.09 32.43
N ASP A 82 17.98 10.67 31.49
CA ASP A 82 18.36 11.82 30.67
C ASP A 82 19.61 11.65 29.81
N ARG A 83 20.10 10.42 29.66
CA ARG A 83 21.24 10.11 28.81
C ARG A 83 20.82 9.90 27.37
N ASP A 84 21.64 10.39 26.45
CA ASP A 84 21.54 10.05 25.04
C ASP A 84 22.17 8.67 24.80
N ILE A 85 21.39 7.76 24.26
CA ILE A 85 21.74 6.35 24.06
C ILE A 85 21.58 6.03 22.58
N SER A 86 22.56 5.36 21.98
CA SER A 86 22.47 4.96 20.57
C SER A 86 21.29 4.00 20.35
N ALA A 87 20.58 4.15 19.22
CA ALA A 87 19.36 3.43 18.92
C ALA A 87 19.55 1.91 19.03
N ASN A 88 20.64 1.39 18.47
CA ASN A 88 20.99 -0.03 18.52
C ASN A 88 21.33 -0.58 19.92
N ARG A 89 21.53 0.28 20.94
CA ARG A 89 21.80 -0.12 22.33
C ARG A 89 20.65 0.21 23.27
N PHE A 90 19.57 0.82 22.78
CA PHE A 90 18.50 1.34 23.61
C PHE A 90 17.82 0.24 24.43
N ALA A 91 17.54 -0.92 23.83
CA ALA A 91 16.92 -2.05 24.54
C ALA A 91 17.78 -2.56 25.72
N ALA A 92 19.05 -2.86 25.48
CA ALA A 92 19.98 -3.29 26.54
C ALA A 92 20.20 -2.21 27.61
N HIS A 93 20.08 -0.93 27.23
CA HIS A 93 20.08 0.17 28.18
C HIS A 93 18.83 0.12 29.07
N LEU A 94 17.63 -0.01 28.50
CA LEU A 94 16.38 -0.06 29.26
C LEU A 94 16.40 -1.16 30.31
N GLU A 95 16.86 -2.37 29.97
CA GLU A 95 17.01 -3.47 30.93
C GLU A 95 17.81 -3.04 32.16
N ARG A 96 18.95 -2.39 31.99
CA ARG A 96 19.83 -1.97 33.09
C ARG A 96 19.32 -0.73 33.81
N CYS A 97 18.82 0.23 33.05
CA CYS A 97 18.37 1.53 33.51
C CYS A 97 17.11 1.37 34.37
N MET A 98 16.16 0.56 33.91
CA MET A 98 14.92 0.27 34.62
C MET A 98 15.12 -0.74 35.75
N SER A 99 15.96 -1.77 35.58
CA SER A 99 16.22 -2.74 36.67
C SER A 99 16.96 -2.13 37.86
N ARG A 100 17.74 -1.06 37.66
CA ARG A 100 18.38 -0.30 38.75
C ARG A 100 17.48 0.83 39.31
N GLY A 101 16.32 1.08 38.72
CA GLY A 101 15.40 2.18 39.05
C GLY A 101 14.59 2.00 40.34
N GLY A 102 14.70 0.86 41.04
CA GLY A 102 14.09 0.67 42.36
C GLY A 102 14.90 1.22 43.55
N ARG A 103 16.02 1.93 43.33
CA ARG A 103 16.91 2.44 44.40
C ARG A 103 17.31 3.91 44.24
N ARG A 104 16.40 4.72 43.73
CA ARG A 104 16.45 6.20 43.89
C ARG A 104 15.10 6.69 44.36
N GLY A 105 14.80 6.35 45.61
CA GLY A 105 13.87 7.01 46.51
C GLY A 105 14.59 7.18 47.83
#